data_AF-A0AAT9RI69-F1
#
_entry.id   AF-A0AAT9RI69-F1
#
_cell.length_a   1.000
_cell.length_b   1.000
_cell.length_c   1.000
_cell.angle_alpha   90.00
_cell.angle_beta   90.00
_cell.angle_gamma   90.00
#
_symmetry.space_group_name_H-M   'P 1'
#
loop_
_entity.id
_entity.type
_entity.pdbx_description
1 polymer ?
#
loop_
_entity_poly.entity_id
_entity_poly.type
_entity_poly.pdbx_seq_one_letter_code
_entity_poly.pdbx_strand_id
1 'polypeptide(L)'
;MLFAGVTCAHAVAEETLARDSLDGFGRYTDAGLSANLCEALVKIAGEERRSFSLAFDWSPEMPMEQDSPPVSLTPLHVRMLEEGARELRERAAREEGAVLRGVVTRLSGQGDRQATIYGSLLHEDASRVRSVRVELRPEDVDRATAARPPAGLRAWVRRASPRAGPAGCRRRCG
;
A
#
# COMPACT_ATOMS: atom_id res chain seq x y z
N MET A 1 -18.56 -0.66 -11.47
CA MET A 1 -17.95 -0.47 -10.13
C MET A 1 -17.22 0.86 -9.96
N LEU A 2 -16.67 1.50 -11.01
CA LEU A 2 -15.96 2.78 -10.87
C LEU A 2 -16.85 3.91 -10.32
N PHE A 3 -18.09 4.06 -10.80
CA PHE A 3 -19.03 5.06 -10.28
C PHE A 3 -19.21 4.95 -8.76
N ALA A 4 -19.50 3.76 -8.25
CA ALA A 4 -19.66 3.53 -6.81
C ALA A 4 -18.40 3.91 -6.01
N GLY A 5 -17.21 3.52 -6.50
CA GLY A 5 -15.95 3.89 -5.87
C GLY A 5 -15.72 5.40 -5.82
N VAL A 6 -16.00 6.11 -6.91
CA VAL A 6 -15.85 7.59 -6.99
C VAL A 6 -16.85 8.30 -6.08
N THR A 7 -18.10 7.84 -6.04
CA THR A 7 -19.12 8.37 -5.14
C THR A 7 -18.75 8.15 -3.68
N CYS A 8 -18.23 6.96 -3.32
CA CYS A 8 -17.73 6.69 -1.96
C CYS A 8 -16.53 7.58 -1.63
N ALA A 9 -15.60 7.78 -2.57
CA ALA A 9 -14.43 8.64 -2.38
C ALA A 9 -14.85 10.09 -2.09
N HIS A 10 -15.85 10.61 -2.81
CA HIS A 10 -16.42 11.92 -2.52
C HIS A 10 -17.10 11.96 -1.15
N ALA A 11 -17.98 11.01 -0.85
CA ALA A 11 -18.73 10.97 0.39
C ALA A 11 -17.82 10.87 1.63
N VAL A 12 -16.76 10.06 1.56
CA VAL A 12 -15.81 9.95 2.67
C VAL A 12 -14.94 11.20 2.80
N ALA A 13 -14.57 11.85 1.69
CA ALA A 13 -13.85 13.11 1.74
C ALA A 13 -14.68 14.21 2.41
N GLU A 14 -15.97 14.30 2.08
CA GLU A 14 -16.94 15.18 2.77
C GLU A 14 -17.06 14.85 4.26
N GLU A 15 -17.20 13.56 4.61
CA GLU A 15 -17.25 13.12 6.02
C GLU A 15 -15.97 13.51 6.77
N THR A 16 -14.80 13.30 6.16
CA THR A 16 -13.51 13.68 6.74
C THR A 16 -13.38 15.18 6.90
N LEU A 17 -13.81 15.99 5.91
CA LEU A 17 -13.80 17.46 6.05
C LEU A 17 -14.71 17.92 7.18
N ALA A 18 -15.86 17.28 7.37
CA ALA A 18 -16.82 17.64 8.42
C ALA A 18 -16.37 17.20 9.82
N ARG A 19 -15.65 16.07 9.93
CA ARG A 19 -15.31 15.43 11.22
C ARG A 19 -13.83 15.51 11.60
N ASP A 20 -12.98 15.96 10.70
CA ASP A 20 -11.51 15.96 10.83
C ASP A 20 -10.95 14.57 11.22
N SER A 21 -11.50 13.51 10.61
CA SER A 21 -11.10 12.12 10.88
C SER A 21 -11.04 11.27 9.60
N LEU A 22 -10.00 10.45 9.50
CA LEU A 22 -9.75 9.51 8.41
C LEU A 22 -10.37 8.12 8.63
N ASP A 23 -11.01 7.87 9.78
CA ASP A 23 -11.57 6.55 10.14
C ASP A 23 -12.65 6.06 9.15
N GLY A 24 -13.25 6.99 8.40
CA GLY A 24 -14.25 6.69 7.37
C GLY A 24 -13.69 5.88 6.20
N PHE A 25 -12.41 6.07 5.83
CA PHE A 25 -11.83 5.46 4.63
C PHE A 25 -11.85 3.94 4.66
N GLY A 26 -11.63 3.32 5.82
CA GLY A 26 -11.69 1.87 5.96
C GLY A 26 -13.09 1.27 5.84
N ARG A 27 -14.16 2.05 6.00
CA ARG A 27 -15.55 1.54 5.95
C ARG A 27 -16.04 1.31 4.51
N TYR A 28 -15.46 2.01 3.55
CA TYR A 28 -15.91 2.00 2.15
C TYR A 28 -15.06 1.08 1.25
N THR A 29 -14.12 0.31 1.81
CA THR A 29 -13.28 -0.60 1.03
C THR A 29 -14.10 -1.66 0.32
N ASP A 30 -15.12 -2.20 0.98
CA ASP A 30 -16.03 -3.20 0.41
C ASP A 30 -16.93 -2.61 -0.70
N ALA A 31 -17.12 -1.28 -0.70
CA ALA A 31 -17.86 -0.55 -1.73
C ALA A 31 -17.00 -0.13 -2.94
N GLY A 32 -15.73 -0.55 -2.97
CA GLY A 32 -14.80 -0.28 -4.08
C GLY A 32 -13.89 0.94 -3.88
N LEU A 33 -13.89 1.55 -2.69
CA LEU A 33 -12.88 2.54 -2.33
C LEU A 33 -11.53 1.83 -2.12
N SER A 34 -10.47 2.34 -2.74
CA SER A 34 -9.13 1.79 -2.58
C SER A 34 -8.08 2.89 -2.65
N ALA A 35 -6.89 2.64 -2.10
CA ALA A 35 -5.76 3.57 -2.20
C ALA A 35 -5.45 3.94 -3.66
N ASN A 36 -5.47 2.94 -4.56
CA ASN A 36 -5.23 3.14 -5.98
C ASN A 36 -6.26 4.08 -6.62
N LEU A 37 -7.54 3.99 -6.23
CA LEU A 37 -8.57 4.90 -6.71
C LEU A 37 -8.34 6.32 -6.19
N CYS A 38 -8.11 6.48 -4.88
CA CYS A 38 -7.82 7.78 -4.29
C CYS A 38 -6.62 8.46 -4.97
N GLU A 39 -5.55 7.72 -5.22
CA GLU A 39 -4.37 8.24 -5.93
C GLU A 39 -4.62 8.56 -7.39
N ALA A 40 -5.43 7.76 -8.09
CA ALA A 40 -5.81 8.07 -9.46
C ALA A 40 -6.55 9.41 -9.51
N LEU A 41 -7.48 9.64 -8.58
CA LEU A 41 -8.20 10.92 -8.45
C LEU A 41 -7.27 12.09 -8.11
N VAL A 42 -6.30 11.88 -7.21
CA VAL A 42 -5.26 12.90 -6.90
C VAL A 42 -4.40 13.20 -8.13
N LYS A 43 -4.01 12.18 -8.91
CA LYS A 43 -3.22 12.35 -10.14
C LYS A 43 -3.99 13.12 -11.21
N ILE A 44 -5.30 12.88 -11.34
CA ILE A 44 -6.16 13.64 -12.26
C ILE A 44 -6.18 15.13 -11.91
N ALA A 45 -6.16 15.48 -10.62
CA ALA A 45 -6.11 16.87 -10.17
C ALA A 45 -4.81 17.59 -10.55
N GLY A 46 -3.75 16.83 -10.85
CA GLY A 46 -2.41 17.34 -11.16
C GLY A 46 -1.70 17.98 -9.96
N GLU A 47 -0.49 18.49 -10.19
CA GLU A 47 0.35 19.10 -9.13
C GLU A 47 -0.30 20.34 -8.50
N GLU A 48 -1.06 21.10 -9.30
CA GLU A 48 -1.80 22.28 -8.84
C GLU A 48 -3.08 21.93 -8.05
N ARG A 49 -3.44 20.64 -7.94
CA ARG A 49 -4.66 20.15 -7.28
C ARG A 49 -5.92 20.86 -7.77
N ARG A 50 -6.09 20.97 -9.09
CA ARG A 50 -7.22 21.67 -9.71
C ARG A 50 -8.53 20.96 -9.41
N SER A 51 -9.62 21.73 -9.28
CA SER A 51 -10.97 21.18 -9.22
C SER A 51 -11.32 20.47 -10.52
N PHE A 52 -12.04 19.36 -10.43
CA PHE A 52 -12.56 18.65 -11.60
C PHE A 52 -13.87 17.94 -11.27
N SER A 53 -14.60 17.54 -12.31
CA SER A 53 -15.86 16.79 -12.19
C SER A 53 -15.81 15.55 -13.06
N LEU A 54 -16.36 14.45 -12.57
CA LEU A 54 -16.49 13.18 -13.28
C LEU A 54 -17.98 12.91 -13.54
N ALA A 55 -18.36 12.71 -14.79
CA ALA A 55 -19.69 12.29 -15.20
C ALA A 55 -19.66 10.85 -15.69
N PHE A 56 -20.75 10.12 -15.50
CA PHE A 56 -20.88 8.73 -15.89
C PHE A 56 -22.16 8.54 -16.69
N ASP A 57 -22.01 8.02 -17.90
CA ASP A 57 -23.11 7.60 -18.77
C ASP A 57 -23.10 6.07 -18.91
N TRP A 58 -24.30 5.49 -18.94
CA TRP A 58 -24.50 4.06 -19.07
C TRP A 58 -24.90 3.70 -20.49
N SER A 59 -24.48 2.51 -20.95
CA SER A 59 -24.91 2.01 -22.25
C SER A 59 -26.43 1.88 -22.28
N PRO A 60 -27.11 2.31 -23.35
CA PRO A 60 -28.55 2.12 -23.48
C PRO A 60 -28.96 0.63 -23.54
N GLU A 61 -28.03 -0.27 -23.87
CA GLU A 61 -28.26 -1.73 -23.87
C GLU A 61 -28.20 -2.35 -22.47
N MET A 62 -27.58 -1.65 -21.50
CA MET A 62 -27.52 -2.04 -20.09
C MET A 62 -27.75 -0.81 -19.22
N PRO A 63 -28.97 -0.26 -19.20
CA PRO A 63 -29.28 0.92 -18.42
C PRO A 63 -29.16 0.58 -16.93
N MET A 64 -28.50 1.45 -16.16
CA MET A 64 -28.61 1.42 -14.72
C MET A 64 -29.80 2.27 -14.29
N GLU A 65 -30.64 1.74 -13.40
CA GLU A 65 -31.79 2.48 -12.86
C GLU A 65 -31.37 3.60 -11.89
N GLN A 66 -30.13 3.55 -11.37
CA GLN A 66 -29.64 4.59 -10.48
C GLN A 66 -29.27 5.86 -11.26
N ASP A 67 -29.67 7.01 -10.74
CA ASP A 67 -29.15 8.29 -11.20
C ASP A 67 -27.64 8.37 -10.93
N SER A 68 -26.88 8.81 -11.94
CA SER A 68 -25.43 9.01 -11.85
C SER A 68 -25.04 10.48 -12.02
N PRO A 69 -25.36 11.35 -11.03
CA PRO A 69 -25.01 12.76 -11.11
C PRO A 69 -23.50 12.95 -11.15
N PRO A 70 -23.01 14.05 -11.77
CA PRO A 70 -21.58 14.35 -11.80
C PRO A 70 -20.99 14.51 -10.39
N VAL A 71 -19.83 13.91 -10.15
CA VAL A 71 -19.11 13.99 -8.87
C VAL A 71 -18.04 15.07 -8.98
N SER A 72 -18.17 16.14 -8.18
CA SER A 72 -17.27 17.29 -8.19
C SER A 72 -16.22 17.20 -7.07
N LEU A 73 -14.94 17.20 -7.44
CA LEU A 73 -13.83 17.14 -6.50
C LEU A 73 -13.13 18.50 -6.43
N THR A 74 -13.06 19.04 -5.21
CA THR A 74 -12.39 20.31 -4.91
C THR A 74 -10.95 20.06 -4.48
N PRO A 75 -10.10 21.10 -4.38
CA PRO A 75 -8.74 20.94 -3.88
C PRO A 75 -8.70 20.42 -2.43
N LEU A 76 -9.76 20.66 -1.65
CA LEU A 76 -9.92 20.11 -0.30
C LEU A 76 -10.18 18.60 -0.35
N HIS A 77 -11.07 18.15 -1.24
CA HIS A 77 -11.30 16.71 -1.47
C HIS A 77 -10.01 16.01 -1.88
N VAL A 78 -9.26 16.60 -2.81
CA VAL A 78 -7.99 16.05 -3.28
C VAL A 78 -7.00 15.85 -2.12
N ARG A 79 -6.91 16.82 -1.19
CA ARG A 79 -6.07 16.68 0.01
C ARG A 79 -6.54 15.55 0.92
N MET A 80 -7.84 15.42 1.15
CA MET A 80 -8.38 14.33 1.99
C MET A 80 -8.16 12.96 1.35
N LEU A 81 -8.30 12.86 0.02
CA LEU A 81 -8.04 11.64 -0.72
C LEU A 81 -6.57 11.24 -0.71
N GLU A 82 -5.65 12.21 -0.73
CA GLU A 82 -4.21 11.95 -0.59
C GLU A 82 -3.86 11.34 0.77
N GLU A 83 -4.38 11.93 1.85
CA GLU A 83 -4.20 11.42 3.21
C GLU A 83 -4.91 10.07 3.41
N GLY A 84 -6.12 9.92 2.89
CA GLY A 84 -6.87 8.67 2.94
C GLY A 84 -6.22 7.53 2.16
N ALA A 85 -5.57 7.81 1.02
CA ALA A 85 -4.78 6.81 0.30
C ALA A 85 -3.61 6.29 1.15
N ARG A 86 -2.95 7.18 1.91
CA ARG A 86 -1.87 6.80 2.84
C ARG A 86 -2.41 5.91 3.96
N GLU A 87 -3.51 6.29 4.60
CA GLU A 87 -4.14 5.48 5.67
C GLU A 87 -4.56 4.10 5.16
N LEU A 88 -5.19 4.02 3.98
CA LEU A 88 -5.60 2.74 3.39
C LEU A 88 -4.41 1.82 3.11
N ARG A 89 -3.26 2.36 2.67
CA ARG A 89 -2.03 1.58 2.49
C ARG A 89 -1.44 1.11 3.80
N GLU A 90 -1.36 2.00 4.79
CA GLU A 90 -0.85 1.64 6.11
C GLU A 90 -1.71 0.56 6.76
N ARG A 91 -3.03 0.64 6.58
CA ARG A 91 -3.98 -0.38 7.02
C ARG A 91 -3.78 -1.71 6.28
N ALA A 92 -3.72 -1.69 4.94
CA ALA A 92 -3.47 -2.89 4.15
C ALA A 92 -2.13 -3.54 4.54
N ALA A 93 -1.07 -2.74 4.77
CA ALA A 93 0.23 -3.24 5.22
C ALA A 93 0.18 -3.86 6.63
N ARG A 94 -0.68 -3.35 7.53
CA ARG A 94 -0.92 -3.93 8.86
C ARG A 94 -1.68 -5.26 8.78
N GLU A 95 -2.72 -5.32 7.95
CA GLU A 95 -3.62 -6.48 7.84
C GLU A 95 -2.99 -7.63 7.04
N GLU A 96 -2.32 -7.33 5.93
CA GLU A 96 -1.68 -8.33 5.06
C GLU A 96 -0.25 -8.69 5.51
N GLY A 97 0.36 -7.83 6.33
CA GLY A 97 1.75 -7.91 6.74
C GLY A 97 2.70 -7.37 5.68
N ALA A 98 3.81 -6.77 6.10
CA ALA A 98 4.79 -6.19 5.20
C ALA A 98 5.47 -7.28 4.34
N VAL A 99 5.39 -7.14 3.00
CA VAL A 99 6.10 -7.99 2.05
C VAL A 99 7.44 -7.33 1.72
N LEU A 100 8.53 -7.98 2.13
CA LEU A 100 9.88 -7.54 1.82
C LEU A 100 10.37 -8.26 0.56
N ARG A 101 10.77 -7.49 -0.45
CA ARG A 101 11.35 -8.01 -1.69
C ARG A 101 12.85 -7.74 -1.68
N GLY A 102 13.66 -8.80 -1.74
CA GLY A 102 15.11 -8.64 -1.65
C GLY A 102 15.88 -9.93 -1.89
N VAL A 103 17.19 -9.85 -1.62
CA VAL A 103 18.11 -10.98 -1.69
C VAL A 103 18.43 -11.44 -0.27
N VAL A 104 18.36 -12.76 -0.03
CA VAL A 104 18.82 -13.35 1.23
C VAL A 104 20.34 -13.31 1.24
N THR A 105 20.92 -12.50 2.12
CA THR A 105 22.37 -12.33 2.23
C THR A 105 22.98 -13.23 3.30
N ARG A 106 22.17 -13.63 4.31
CA ARG A 106 22.63 -14.48 5.41
C ARG A 106 21.48 -15.30 5.97
N LEU A 107 21.75 -16.57 6.28
CA LEU A 107 20.93 -17.43 7.12
C LEU A 107 21.69 -17.72 8.43
N SER A 108 20.98 -17.78 9.54
CA SER A 108 21.53 -18.01 10.87
C SER A 108 20.45 -18.49 11.84
N GLY A 109 20.85 -18.84 13.07
CA GLY A 109 19.94 -19.33 14.12
C GLY A 109 19.83 -20.85 14.15
N GLN A 110 19.09 -21.38 15.11
CA GLN A 110 18.89 -22.83 15.23
C GLN A 110 18.01 -23.31 14.07
N GLY A 111 18.56 -24.15 13.19
CA GLY A 111 17.89 -24.62 11.98
C GLY A 111 17.64 -23.52 10.93
N ASP A 112 18.53 -22.52 10.85
CA ASP A 112 18.50 -21.44 9.86
C ASP A 112 17.20 -20.61 9.82
N ARG A 113 16.49 -20.56 10.95
CA ARG A 113 15.23 -19.82 11.10
C ARG A 113 15.37 -18.29 11.14
N GLN A 114 16.55 -17.75 10.87
CA GLN A 114 16.76 -16.30 10.81
C GLN A 114 17.46 -15.92 9.51
N ALA A 115 16.79 -15.10 8.70
CA ALA A 115 17.33 -14.57 7.47
C ALA A 115 17.65 -13.08 7.58
N THR A 116 18.76 -12.66 6.98
CA THR A 116 19.03 -11.25 6.66
C THR A 116 18.71 -11.03 5.20
N ILE A 117 17.79 -10.12 4.93
CA ILE A 117 17.33 -9.79 3.58
C ILE A 117 17.70 -8.35 3.29
N TYR A 118 18.37 -8.15 2.16
CA TYR A 118 18.65 -6.82 1.63
C TYR A 118 17.64 -6.50 0.54
N GLY A 119 16.77 -5.52 0.78
CA GLY A 119 15.62 -5.27 -0.09
C GLY A 119 14.78 -4.06 0.28
N SER A 120 13.70 -3.84 -0.45
CA SER A 120 12.70 -2.82 -0.20
C SER A 120 11.35 -3.45 0.14
N LEU A 121 10.54 -2.75 0.93
CA LEU A 121 9.15 -3.16 1.16
C LEU A 121 8.36 -2.91 -0.12
N LEU A 122 7.49 -3.84 -0.49
CA LEU A 122 6.73 -3.78 -1.75
C LEU A 122 5.79 -2.58 -1.83
N HIS A 123 5.41 -2.03 -0.69
CA HIS A 123 4.52 -0.86 -0.54
C HIS A 123 5.27 0.45 -0.24
N GLU A 124 6.61 0.43 -0.22
CA GLU A 124 7.45 1.64 -0.14
C GLU A 124 8.16 1.89 -1.47
N ASP A 125 8.56 3.13 -1.72
CA ASP A 125 9.40 3.47 -2.87
C ASP A 125 10.63 2.55 -2.94
N ALA A 126 10.84 1.95 -4.12
CA ALA A 126 11.92 0.99 -4.37
C ALA A 126 13.34 1.57 -4.14
N SER A 127 13.46 2.89 -3.98
CA SER A 127 14.72 3.59 -3.68
C SER A 127 15.20 3.40 -2.24
N ARG A 128 14.31 3.03 -1.29
CA ARG A 128 14.68 2.82 0.12
C ARG A 128 15.05 1.36 0.40
N VAL A 129 16.24 0.97 -0.05
CA VAL A 129 16.79 -0.36 0.24
C VAL A 129 17.30 -0.43 1.68
N ARG A 130 16.94 -1.47 2.42
CA ARG A 130 17.36 -1.69 3.80
C ARG A 130 17.73 -3.15 4.06
N SER A 131 18.59 -3.37 5.05
CA SER A 131 18.91 -4.71 5.55
C SER A 131 17.99 -5.03 6.72
N VAL A 132 17.14 -6.04 6.56
CA VAL A 132 16.15 -6.46 7.57
C VAL A 132 16.46 -7.88 8.01
N ARG A 133 16.48 -8.08 9.33
CA ARG A 133 16.55 -9.41 9.93
C ARG A 133 15.13 -9.91 10.17
N VAL A 134 14.81 -11.08 9.62
CA VAL A 134 13.49 -11.70 9.72
C VAL A 134 13.62 -13.08 10.33
N GLU A 135 12.63 -13.44 11.14
CA GLU A 135 12.45 -14.82 11.61
C GLU A 135 11.63 -15.57 10.56
N LEU A 136 12.18 -16.68 10.07
CA LEU A 136 11.54 -17.54 9.09
C LEU A 136 10.64 -18.54 9.79
N ARG A 137 9.46 -18.76 9.21
CA ARG A 137 8.64 -19.89 9.60
C ARG A 137 9.27 -21.18 9.09
N PRO A 138 9.03 -22.34 9.75
CA PRO A 138 9.59 -23.62 9.33
C PRO A 138 9.35 -23.91 7.84
N GLU A 139 8.17 -23.58 7.32
CA GLU A 139 7.78 -23.77 5.92
C GLU A 139 8.52 -22.88 4.91
N ASP A 140 9.20 -21.83 5.37
CA ASP A 140 9.91 -20.86 4.53
C ASP A 140 11.44 -21.05 4.54
N VAL A 141 11.97 -21.92 5.40
CA VAL A 141 13.41 -22.17 5.54
C VAL A 141 14.00 -22.74 4.24
N ASP A 142 13.36 -23.74 3.66
CA ASP A 142 13.84 -24.37 2.41
C ASP A 142 13.85 -23.37 1.25
N ARG A 143 12.82 -22.52 1.18
CA ARG A 143 12.68 -21.47 0.17
C ARG A 143 13.76 -20.40 0.31
N ALA A 144 14.05 -19.97 1.54
CA ALA A 144 15.09 -18.99 1.82
C ALA A 144 16.49 -19.54 1.55
N THR A 145 16.71 -20.83 1.81
CA THR A 145 17.95 -21.54 1.51
C THR A 145 18.19 -21.62 0.00
N ALA A 146 17.16 -21.96 -0.77
CA ALA A 146 17.23 -22.02 -2.23
C ALA A 146 17.44 -20.65 -2.92
N ALA A 147 17.02 -19.56 -2.28
CA ALA A 147 17.16 -18.19 -2.80
C ALA A 147 18.52 -17.53 -2.50
N ARG A 148 19.44 -18.24 -1.82
CA ARG A 148 20.78 -17.74 -1.53
C ARG A 148 21.67 -17.82 -2.79
N PRO A 149 22.41 -16.76 -3.15
CA PRO A 149 23.30 -16.78 -4.33
C PRO A 149 24.36 -17.91 -4.25
N PRO A 150 24.79 -18.50 -5.39
CA PRO A 150 24.75 -17.94 -6.75
C PRO A 150 23.42 -18.12 -7.50
N ALA A 151 22.43 -18.78 -6.90
CA ALA A 151 21.09 -18.92 -7.49
C ALA A 151 20.37 -17.56 -7.51
N GLY A 152 20.27 -16.94 -8.69
CA GLY A 152 19.66 -15.63 -8.93
C GLY A 152 18.13 -15.60 -8.79
N LEU A 153 17.59 -16.03 -7.65
CA LEU A 153 16.16 -16.00 -7.37
C LEU A 153 15.80 -14.89 -6.38
N ARG A 154 14.88 -14.03 -6.82
CA ARG A 154 14.23 -12.99 -6.01
C ARG A 154 13.52 -13.66 -4.84
N ALA A 155 13.95 -13.42 -3.61
CA ALA A 155 13.26 -13.96 -2.44
C ALA A 155 11.99 -13.14 -2.20
N TRP A 156 10.86 -13.86 -2.10
CA TRP A 156 9.58 -13.33 -1.66
C TRP A 156 9.33 -13.85 -0.25
N VAL A 157 9.50 -12.99 0.76
CA VAL A 157 9.06 -13.33 2.12
C VAL A 157 7.67 -12.77 2.31
N ARG A 158 6.68 -13.66 2.29
CA ARG A 158 5.30 -13.35 2.69
C ARG A 158 5.28 -13.32 4.23
N ARG A 159 5.20 -12.11 4.79
CA ARG A 159 5.17 -11.77 6.22
C ARG A 159 6.52 -11.77 6.91
N ALA A 160 7.18 -10.62 6.89
CA ALA A 160 8.13 -10.26 7.92
C ALA A 160 7.38 -9.49 9.01
N SER A 161 7.25 -10.06 10.22
CA SER A 161 6.94 -9.25 11.40
C SER A 161 8.24 -8.55 11.80
N PRO A 162 8.37 -7.22 11.66
CA PRO A 162 9.59 -6.54 12.06
C PRO A 162 9.67 -6.56 13.59
N ARG A 163 10.47 -7.45 14.17
CA ARG A 163 11.05 -7.18 15.49
C ARG A 163 12.15 -6.15 15.27
N ALA A 164 11.88 -4.91 15.67
CA ALA A 164 12.86 -3.83 15.72
C ALA A 164 13.99 -4.23 16.68
N GLY A 165 15.07 -4.78 16.13
CA GLY A 165 16.36 -4.92 16.82
C GLY A 165 17.25 -3.73 16.49
N PRO A 166 18.03 -3.21 17.45
CA PRO A 166 18.83 -2.00 17.25
C PRO A 166 19.89 -2.24 16.18
N ALA A 167 19.87 -1.43 15.12
CA ALA A 167 20.89 -1.42 14.09
C ALA A 167 22.21 -0.91 14.69
N GLY A 168 23.08 -1.85 15.08
CA GLY A 168 24.45 -1.57 15.48
C GLY A 168 25.25 -1.02 14.31
N CYS A 169 25.34 0.30 14.20
CA CYS A 169 26.21 1.00 13.28
C CYS A 169 27.67 0.81 13.74
N ARG A 170 28.42 -0.13 13.14
CA ARG A 170 29.88 -0.14 13.24
C ARG A 170 30.46 0.60 12.04
N ARG A 171 30.74 1.89 12.22
CA ARG A 171 31.67 2.64 11.36
C ARG A 171 33.06 2.05 11.56
N ARG A 172 33.70 1.57 10.49
CA ARG A 172 35.14 1.33 10.46
C ARG A 172 35.75 2.54 9.75
N CYS A 173 36.51 3.32 10.51
CA CYS A 173 37.46 4.28 9.96
C CYS A 173 38.59 3.49 9.27
N GLY A 174 38.97 3.96 8.09
CA GLY A 174 40.19 3.64 7.38
C GLY A 174 40.59 4.89 6.62
#